data_AF-A0A6B3HB70-F1
#
_entry.id   AF-A0A6B3HB70-F1
#
_cell.length_a   1.000
_cell.length_b   1.000
_cell.length_c   1.000
_cell.angle_alpha   90.00
_cell.angle_beta   90.00
_cell.angle_gamma   90.00
#
_symmetry.space_group_name_H-M   'P 1'
#
loop_
_entity.id
_entity.type
_entity.pdbx_description
1 polymer ?
#
loop_
_entity_poly.entity_id
_entity_poly.type
_entity_poly.pdbx_seq_one_letter_code
_entity_poly.pdbx_strand_id
1 'polypeptide(L)' 'VEVRPRYLEVALDAMDERWGGLDGYVRTGLRIPEVALDRLREGLVISG' A
#
# COMPACT_ATOMS: atom_id res chain seq x y z
N VAL A 1 -3.74 -5.60 -22.60
CA VAL A 1 -3.99 -6.17 -21.25
C VAL A 1 -5.23 -5.49 -20.72
N GLU A 2 -6.29 -6.25 -20.42
CA GLU A 2 -7.51 -5.70 -19.83
C GLU A 2 -7.32 -5.56 -18.32
N VAL A 3 -7.67 -4.41 -17.74
CA VAL A 3 -7.65 -4.19 -16.29
C VAL A 3 -9.09 -4.05 -15.81
N ARG A 4 -9.45 -4.83 -14.78
CA ARG A 4 -10.78 -4.80 -14.15
C ARG A 4 -10.63 -4.37 -12.68
N PRO A 5 -11.56 -3.56 -12.13
CA PRO A 5 -11.51 -3.15 -10.72
C PRO A 5 -11.33 -4.32 -9.75
N ARG A 6 -11.99 -5.45 -10.04
CA ARG A 6 -11.89 -6.68 -9.25
C ARG A 6 -10.46 -7.23 -9.09
N TYR A 7 -9.54 -6.95 -10.02
CA TYR A 7 -8.16 -7.38 -9.87
C TYR A 7 -7.44 -6.63 -8.75
N LEU A 8 -7.76 -5.35 -8.58
CA LEU A 8 -7.22 -4.55 -7.48
C LEU A 8 -7.84 -5.00 -6.15
N GLU A 9 -9.17 -5.21 -6.11
CA GLU A 9 -9.88 -5.69 -4.91
C GLU A 9 -9.25 -6.96 -4.36
N VAL A 10 -9.05 -7.98 -5.20
CA VAL A 10 -8.41 -9.24 -4.77
C VAL A 10 -6.99 -9.02 -4.22
N ALA A 11 -6.23 -8.09 -4.80
CA ALA A 11 -4.90 -7.78 -4.30
C ALA A 11 -4.95 -7.06 -2.94
N LEU A 12 -5.93 -6.16 -2.74
CA LEU A 12 -6.18 -5.47 -1.47
C LEU A 12 -6.59 -6.46 -0.38
N ASP A 13 -7.49 -7.40 -0.69
CA ASP A 13 -7.92 -8.44 0.24
C ASP A 13 -6.75 -9.32 0.69
N ALA A 14 -5.90 -9.75 -0.25
CA ALA A 14 -4.71 -10.53 0.07
C ALA A 14 -3.70 -9.75 0.93
N MET A 15 -3.61 -8.42 0.73
CA MET A 15 -2.79 -7.56 1.59
C MET A 15 -3.37 -7.45 3.01
N ASP A 16 -4.69 -7.36 3.12
CA ASP A 16 -5.38 -7.30 4.40
C ASP A 16 -5.22 -8.59 5.20
N GLU A 17 -5.53 -9.73 4.58
CA GLU A 17 -5.48 -11.06 5.23
C GLU A 17 -4.11 -11.38 5.83
N ARG A 18 -3.03 -11.08 5.10
CA ARG A 18 -1.68 -11.50 5.49
C ARG A 18 -0.92 -10.45 6.30
N TRP A 19 -1.21 -9.16 6.14
CA TRP A 19 -0.44 -8.09 6.78
C TRP A 19 -1.27 -7.11 7.59
N GLY A 20 -2.60 -7.25 7.65
CA GLY A 20 -3.49 -6.33 8.36
C GLY A 20 -3.66 -4.98 7.66
N GLY A 21 -3.59 -5.00 6.33
CA GLY A 21 -3.88 -3.86 5.46
C GLY A 21 -2.61 -3.22 4.90
N LEU A 22 -2.80 -2.09 4.21
CA LEU A 22 -1.73 -1.41 3.47
C LEU A 22 -0.56 -0.99 4.36
N ASP A 23 -0.83 -0.41 5.54
CA ASP A 23 0.23 0.03 6.46
C ASP A 23 1.08 -1.15 6.95
N GLY A 24 0.45 -2.27 7.28
CA GLY A 24 1.14 -3.50 7.67
C GLY A 24 1.92 -4.11 6.50
N TYR A 25 1.36 -4.07 5.29
CA TYR A 25 2.05 -4.54 4.09
C TYR A 25 3.31 -3.71 3.80
N VAL A 26 3.21 -2.37 3.86
CA VAL A 26 4.33 -1.46 3.63
C VAL A 26 5.44 -1.66 4.67
N ARG A 27 5.09 -1.69 5.95
CA ARG A 27 6.06 -1.79 7.04
C ARG A 27 6.67 -3.19 7.17
N THR A 28 5.87 -4.24 7.04
CA THR A 28 6.29 -5.61 7.36
C THR A 28 6.51 -6.46 6.11
N GLY A 29 5.62 -6.34 5.12
CA GLY A 29 5.70 -7.07 3.85
C GLY A 29 6.81 -6.55 2.93
N LEU A 30 6.80 -5.24 2.68
CA LEU A 30 7.79 -4.54 1.85
C LEU A 30 9.02 -4.07 2.63
N ARG A 31 8.93 -4.05 3.98
CA ARG A 31 10.03 -3.65 4.87
C ARG A 31 10.54 -2.23 4.58
N ILE A 32 9.63 -1.34 4.22
CA ILE A 32 9.96 0.06 3.97
C ILE A 32 10.30 0.73 5.32
N PRO A 33 11.48 1.36 5.45
CA PRO A 33 11.83 2.09 6.66
C PRO A 33 10.83 3.22 6.94
N GLU A 34 10.51 3.43 8.21
CA GLU A 34 9.55 4.47 8.63
C GLU A 34 9.91 5.86 8.09
N VAL A 35 11.18 6.24 8.18
CA VAL A 35 11.70 7.51 7.63
C VAL A 35 11.48 7.65 6.12
N ALA A 36 11.48 6.55 5.37
CA ALA A 36 11.21 6.58 3.93
C ALA A 36 9.70 6.70 3.67
N LEU A 37 8.87 6.04 4.47
CA LEU A 37 7.42 6.13 4.38
C LEU A 37 6.93 7.54 4.71
N ASP A 38 7.50 8.20 5.71
CA ASP A 38 7.15 9.57 6.08
C ASP A 38 7.48 10.55 4.94
N ARG A 39 8.68 10.44 4.35
CA ARG A 39 9.05 11.23 3.17
C ARG A 39 8.12 11.00 1.98
N LEU A 40 7.70 9.76 1.74
CA LEU A 40 6.74 9.43 0.68
C LEU A 40 5.38 10.07 0.95
N ARG A 41 4.89 10.03 2.19
CA ARG A 41 3.63 10.68 2.57
C ARG A 41 3.72 12.20 2.38
N GLU A 42 4.80 12.83 2.82
CA GLU A 42 5.04 14.26 2.61
C GLU A 42 5.10 14.64 1.12
N GLY A 43 5.74 13.81 0.29
CA GLY A 43 5.94 14.09 -1.14
C GLY A 43 4.77 13.73 -2.06
N LEU A 44 3.86 12.85 -1.64
CA LEU A 44 2.77 12.33 -2.47
C LEU A 44 1.38 12.88 -2.09
N VAL A 45 1.27 13.65 -0.99
CA VAL A 45 0.03 14.39 -0.70
C VAL A 45 -0.19 15.42 -1.80
N ILE A 46 -1.19 15.17 -2.65
CA ILE A 46 -1.67 16.18 -3.59
C ILE A 46 -2.49 17.19 -2.79
N SER A 47 -1.91 18.35 -2.49
CA SER A 47 -2.66 19.50 -2.01
C SER A 47 -3.47 20.08 -3.18
N GLY A 48 -4.78 19.85 -3.16
CA GLY A 48 -5.76 20.51 -4.02
C GLY A 48 -6.20 21.85 -3.44
#